data_AF-A0A6V8MZN4-F1
#
_entry.id   AF-A0A6V8MZN4-F1
#
_cell.length_a   1.000
_cell.length_b   1.000
_cell.length_c   1.000
_cell.angle_alpha   90.00
_cell.angle_beta   90.00
_cell.angle_gamma   90.00
#
_symmetry.space_group_name_H-M   'P 1'
#
loop_
_entity.id
_entity.type
_entity.pdbx_description
1 polymer ?
#
loop_
_entity_poly.entity_id
_entity_poly.type
_entity_poly.pdbx_seq_one_letter_code
_entity_poly.pdbx_strand_id
1 'polypeptide(L)'
;MITLRRLKLLLAAAQLACAATSLTAAWQADAAMDKSGLGDLERFAFWNSIVGLSLMLFFLLWVAALLLALFAWQRDPSAGAWQRWKDLIPDVLCPPVLLAAGWLVFALFH
;
A
#
# COMPACT_ATOMS: atom_id res chain seq x y z
N MET A 1 11.67 3.15 23.35
CA MET A 1 10.52 3.69 22.58
C MET A 1 10.89 4.28 21.20
N ILE A 2 12.10 4.81 20.99
CA ILE A 2 12.51 5.44 19.70
C ILE A 2 12.52 4.45 18.51
N THR A 3 12.79 3.17 18.75
CA THR A 3 12.95 2.14 17.69
C THR A 3 11.63 1.73 17.02
N LEU A 4 10.56 1.55 17.80
CA LEU A 4 9.26 1.10 17.30
C LEU A 4 8.61 2.15 16.38
N ARG A 5 8.69 3.42 16.78
CA ARG A 5 8.15 4.55 16.01
C ARG A 5 8.86 4.70 14.66
N ARG A 6 10.19 4.53 14.63
CA ARG A 6 10.96 4.54 13.37
C ARG A 6 10.57 3.37 12.47
N LEU A 7 10.40 2.17 13.03
CA LEU A 7 10.00 1.00 12.26
C LEU A 7 8.62 1.17 11.62
N LYS A 8 7.66 1.72 12.37
CA LYS A 8 6.32 2.06 11.87
C LYS A 8 6.37 3.05 10.70
N LEU A 9 7.16 4.12 10.84
CA LEU A 9 7.36 5.10 9.77
C LEU A 9 7.99 4.48 8.52
N LEU A 10 9.00 3.61 8.69
CA LEU A 10 9.62 2.90 7.57
C LEU A 10 8.63 1.97 6.86
N LEU A 11 7.79 1.24 7.62
CA LEU A 11 6.75 0.39 7.06
C LEU A 11 5.70 1.21 6.29
N ALA A 12 5.25 2.33 6.85
CA ALA A 12 4.30 3.22 6.17
C ALA A 12 4.91 3.81 4.88
N ALA A 13 6.16 4.28 4.94
CA ALA A 13 6.86 4.82 3.76
C ALA A 13 7.05 3.74 2.68
N ALA A 14 7.41 2.52 3.05
CA ALA A 14 7.55 1.40 2.13
C ALA A 14 6.20 1.02 1.48
N GLN A 15 5.12 0.99 2.26
CA GLN A 15 3.76 0.78 1.74
C GLN A 15 3.38 1.88 0.72
N LEU A 16 3.64 3.15 1.03
CA LEU A 16 3.37 4.24 0.08
C LEU A 16 4.21 4.13 -1.19
N ALA A 17 5.47 3.72 -1.08
CA ALA A 17 6.32 3.47 -2.24
C ALA A 17 5.76 2.32 -3.11
N CYS A 18 5.35 1.21 -2.51
CA CYS A 18 4.69 0.12 -3.24
C CYS A 18 3.40 0.58 -3.92
N ALA A 19 2.58 1.38 -3.23
CA ALA A 19 1.35 1.93 -3.79
C ALA A 19 1.64 2.83 -5.00
N ALA A 20 2.58 3.77 -4.88
CA ALA A 20 3.01 4.63 -5.97
C ALA A 20 3.55 3.83 -7.17
N THR A 21 4.42 2.86 -6.92
CA THR A 21 4.94 1.96 -7.98
C THR A 21 3.81 1.22 -8.66
N SER A 22 2.83 0.68 -7.91
CA SER A 22 1.68 -0.03 -8.49
C SER A 22 0.84 0.87 -9.39
N LEU A 23 0.58 2.12 -9.01
CA LEU A 23 -0.22 3.05 -9.82
C LEU A 23 0.53 3.51 -11.07
N THR A 24 1.83 3.81 -10.94
CA THR A 24 2.67 4.16 -12.10
C THR A 24 2.79 3.01 -13.09
N ALA A 25 2.96 1.78 -12.59
CA ALA A 25 3.00 0.58 -13.43
C ALA A 25 1.63 0.30 -14.08
N ALA A 26 0.51 0.52 -13.37
CA ALA A 26 -0.82 0.38 -13.95
C ALA A 26 -1.03 1.36 -15.10
N TRP A 27 -0.60 2.62 -14.95
CA TRP A 27 -0.66 3.60 -16.03
C TRP A 27 0.21 3.23 -17.24
N GLN A 28 1.41 2.68 -17.00
CA GLN A 28 2.27 2.21 -18.09
C GLN A 28 1.75 0.95 -18.78
N ALA A 29 1.07 0.07 -18.04
CA ALA A 29 0.40 -1.10 -18.60
C ALA A 29 -0.77 -0.65 -19.50
N ASP A 30 -1.60 0.26 -19.01
CA ASP A 30 -2.71 0.83 -19.78
C ASP A 30 -2.21 1.56 -21.04
N ALA A 31 -1.15 2.37 -20.94
CA ALA A 31 -0.56 3.02 -22.11
C ALA A 31 0.03 2.04 -23.16
N ALA A 32 0.29 0.78 -22.81
CA ALA A 32 0.80 -0.24 -23.72
C ALA A 32 -0.32 -0.96 -24.51
N MET A 33 -1.58 -0.81 -24.11
CA MET A 33 -2.75 -1.48 -24.66
C MET A 33 -3.84 -0.46 -25.00
N ASP A 34 -4.30 -0.43 -26.25
CA ASP A 34 -5.51 0.33 -26.56
C ASP A 34 -6.74 -0.35 -25.94
N LYS A 35 -7.83 0.41 -25.70
CA LYS A 35 -9.07 -0.10 -25.09
C LYS A 35 -9.74 -1.20 -25.90
N SER A 36 -9.36 -1.35 -27.17
CA SER A 36 -9.76 -2.47 -28.04
C SER A 36 -8.92 -3.74 -27.86
N GLY A 37 -7.98 -3.77 -26.89
CA GLY A 37 -7.06 -4.90 -26.65
C GLY A 37 -5.97 -5.04 -27.72
N LEU A 38 -5.74 -3.99 -28.50
CA LEU A 38 -4.69 -3.94 -29.52
C LEU A 38 -3.49 -3.17 -28.94
N GLY A 39 -2.32 -3.80 -28.91
CA GLY A 39 -1.13 -3.19 -28.30
C GLY A 39 0.00 -4.18 -28.14
N ASP A 40 1.03 -3.76 -27.41
CA ASP A 40 2.19 -4.58 -27.12
C ASP A 40 1.92 -5.45 -25.88
N LEU A 41 1.56 -6.72 -26.13
CA LEU A 41 1.26 -7.72 -25.11
C LEU A 41 2.43 -7.96 -24.15
N GLU A 42 3.68 -7.97 -24.65
CA GLU A 42 4.85 -8.22 -23.81
C GLU A 42 5.08 -7.05 -22.85
N ARG A 43 4.96 -5.82 -23.37
CA ARG A 43 5.09 -4.61 -22.57
C ARG A 43 3.96 -4.48 -21.54
N PHE A 44 2.72 -4.79 -21.93
CA PHE A 44 1.59 -4.85 -21.00
C PHE A 44 1.84 -5.88 -19.88
N ALA A 45 2.22 -7.10 -20.24
CA ALA A 45 2.46 -8.17 -19.27
C ALA A 45 3.58 -7.82 -18.29
N PHE A 46 4.65 -7.18 -18.77
CA PHE A 46 5.74 -6.69 -17.93
C PHE A 46 5.25 -5.68 -16.90
N TRP A 47 4.59 -4.59 -17.32
CA TRP A 47 4.10 -3.57 -16.38
C TRP A 47 3.03 -4.12 -15.43
N ASN A 48 2.12 -4.97 -15.93
CA ASN A 48 1.11 -5.62 -15.11
C ASN A 48 1.73 -6.56 -14.06
N SER A 49 2.84 -7.23 -14.36
CA SER A 49 3.58 -8.03 -13.37
C SER A 49 4.16 -7.16 -12.25
N ILE A 50 4.63 -5.95 -12.56
CA ILE A 50 5.11 -4.99 -11.56
C ILE A 50 3.96 -4.51 -10.68
N VAL A 51 2.76 -4.29 -11.24
CA VAL A 51 1.55 -3.99 -10.45
C VAL A 51 1.30 -5.10 -9.44
N GLY A 52 1.24 -6.35 -9.90
CA GLY A 52 0.99 -7.51 -9.03
C GLY A 52 2.03 -7.68 -7.93
N LEU A 53 3.32 -7.60 -8.27
CA LEU A 53 4.42 -7.70 -7.30
C LEU A 53 4.38 -6.56 -6.27
N SER A 54 4.09 -5.34 -6.71
CA SER A 54 4.00 -4.18 -5.82
C SER A 54 2.83 -4.30 -4.85
N LEU A 55 1.67 -4.77 -5.31
CA LEU A 55 0.50 -5.03 -4.46
C LEU A 55 0.74 -6.18 -3.47
N MET A 56 1.42 -7.24 -3.90
CA MET A 56 1.78 -8.35 -3.03
C MET A 56 2.73 -7.88 -1.90
N LEU A 57 3.79 -7.13 -2.26
CA LEU A 57 4.71 -6.55 -1.28
C LEU A 57 4.00 -5.58 -0.33
N PHE A 58 3.13 -4.72 -0.87
CA PHE A 58 2.29 -3.83 -0.07
C PHE A 58 1.50 -4.61 0.97
N PHE A 59 0.82 -5.68 0.56
CA PHE A 59 0.01 -6.51 1.45
C PHE A 59 0.85 -7.14 2.56
N LEU A 60 2.03 -7.68 2.25
CA LEU A 60 2.93 -8.25 3.24
C LEU A 60 3.39 -7.20 4.27
N LEU A 61 3.74 -6.01 3.80
CA LEU A 61 4.14 -4.89 4.67
C LEU A 61 2.98 -4.41 5.55
N TRP A 62 1.76 -4.38 5.00
CA TRP A 62 0.55 -4.02 5.73
C TRP A 62 0.24 -5.03 6.84
N VAL A 63 0.30 -6.32 6.54
CA VAL A 63 0.14 -7.38 7.56
C VAL A 63 1.21 -7.24 8.64
N ALA A 64 2.47 -6.98 8.28
CA ALA A 64 3.53 -6.75 9.25
C ALA A 64 3.25 -5.52 10.15
N ALA A 65 2.74 -4.43 9.58
CA ALA A 65 2.33 -3.24 10.34
C ALA A 65 1.17 -3.53 11.30
N LEU A 66 0.20 -4.33 10.87
CA LEU A 66 -0.93 -4.76 11.70
C LEU A 66 -0.48 -5.62 12.88
N LEU A 67 0.40 -6.60 12.64
CA LEU A 67 1.01 -7.41 13.70
C LEU A 67 1.83 -6.56 14.68
N LEU A 68 2.60 -5.59 14.17
CA LEU A 68 3.38 -4.68 15.00
C LEU A 68 2.48 -3.80 15.88
N ALA A 69 1.35 -3.34 15.36
CA ALA A 69 0.35 -2.59 16.11
C ALA A 69 -0.29 -3.44 17.22
N LEU A 70 -0.70 -4.68 16.91
CA LEU A 70 -1.25 -5.62 17.89
C LEU A 70 -0.24 -5.93 19.00
N PHE A 71 1.02 -6.15 18.64
CA PHE A 71 2.08 -6.40 19.62
C PHE A 71 2.34 -5.19 20.52
N ALA A 72 2.29 -3.97 19.95
CA ALA A 72 2.41 -2.75 20.74
C ALA A 72 1.27 -2.60 21.75
N TRP A 73 0.04 -2.99 21.38
CA TRP A 73 -1.12 -2.95 22.28
C TRP A 73 -1.02 -3.95 23.43
N GLN A 74 -0.48 -5.14 23.20
CA GLN A 74 -0.26 -6.12 24.27
C GLN A 74 0.74 -5.63 25.33
N ARG A 75 1.70 -4.78 24.93
CA ARG A 75 2.73 -4.23 25.83
C ARG A 75 2.29 -3.01 26.65
N ASP A 76 1.19 -2.35 26.26
CA ASP A 76 0.65 -1.20 26.99
C ASP A 76 -0.87 -1.37 27.25
N PRO A 77 -1.24 -2.25 28.20
CA PRO A 77 -2.64 -2.49 28.55
C PRO A 77 -3.31 -1.26 29.19
N SER A 78 -2.52 -0.34 29.75
CA SER A 78 -2.96 0.92 30.36
C SER A 78 -3.38 2.00 29.36
N ALA A 79 -2.95 1.90 28.09
CA ALA A 79 -3.34 2.86 27.07
C ALA A 79 -4.86 2.78 26.79
N GLY A 80 -5.56 3.91 26.96
CA GLY A 80 -6.98 4.02 26.64
C GLY A 80 -7.28 3.74 25.15
N ALA A 81 -8.49 3.28 24.86
CA ALA A 81 -8.90 2.89 23.51
C ALA A 81 -8.61 3.97 22.46
N TRP A 82 -8.86 5.24 22.78
CA TRP A 82 -8.60 6.38 21.89
C TRP A 82 -7.13 6.53 21.48
N GLN A 83 -6.20 6.30 22.41
CA GLN A 83 -4.77 6.37 22.13
C GLN A 83 -4.35 5.26 21.16
N ARG A 84 -4.91 4.06 21.35
CA ARG A 84 -4.67 2.90 20.48
C ARG A 84 -5.16 3.13 19.04
N TRP A 85 -6.34 3.75 18.88
CA TRP A 85 -6.89 4.10 17.57
C TRP A 85 -6.03 5.14 16.84
N LYS A 86 -5.59 6.20 17.55
CA LYS A 86 -4.70 7.21 16.98
C LYS A 86 -3.39 6.63 16.43
N ASP A 87 -2.85 5.60 17.09
CA ASP A 87 -1.62 4.93 16.66
C ASP A 87 -1.82 3.94 15.51
N LEU A 88 -3.05 3.48 15.25
CA LEU A 88 -3.38 2.57 14.14
C LEU A 88 -3.63 3.32 12.83
N ILE A 89 -4.31 4.47 12.90
CA ILE A 89 -4.78 5.20 11.73
C ILE A 89 -3.66 5.50 10.71
N PRO A 90 -2.53 6.14 11.10
CA PRO A 90 -1.50 6.50 10.14
C PRO A 90 -0.73 5.29 9.61
N ASP A 91 -0.51 4.27 10.44
CA ASP A 91 0.42 3.17 10.14
C ASP A 91 -0.26 2.00 9.40
N VAL A 92 -1.57 1.80 9.64
CA VAL A 92 -2.30 0.60 9.19
C VAL A 92 -3.49 0.94 8.30
N LEU A 93 -4.22 2.03 8.58
CA LEU A 93 -5.43 2.38 7.82
C LEU A 93 -5.14 3.33 6.66
N CYS A 94 -4.24 4.31 6.85
CA CYS A 94 -3.94 5.31 5.83
C CYS A 94 -3.37 4.70 4.52
N PRO A 95 -2.37 3.80 4.55
CA PRO A 95 -1.81 3.24 3.32
C PRO A 95 -2.82 2.51 2.42
N PRO A 96 -3.67 1.58 2.91
CA PRO A 96 -4.63 0.89 2.05
C PRO A 96 -5.75 1.82 1.57
N VAL A 97 -6.15 2.81 2.36
CA VAL A 97 -7.13 3.83 1.93
C VAL A 97 -6.55 4.67 0.79
N LEU A 98 -5.29 5.10 0.88
CA LEU A 98 -4.63 5.85 -0.19
C LEU A 98 -4.44 5.01 -1.45
N LEU A 99 -4.07 3.74 -1.32
CA LEU A 99 -3.99 2.82 -2.44
C LEU A 99 -5.36 2.66 -3.13
N ALA A 100 -6.42 2.41 -2.35
CA ALA A 100 -7.78 2.27 -2.88
C ALA A 100 -8.27 3.57 -3.54
N ALA A 101 -8.01 4.72 -2.94
CA ALA A 101 -8.32 6.02 -3.53
C ALA A 101 -7.56 6.26 -4.84
N GLY A 102 -6.27 5.92 -4.89
CA GLY A 102 -5.47 6.02 -6.10
C GLY A 102 -5.99 5.13 -7.23
N TRP A 103 -6.38 3.89 -6.91
CA TRP A 103 -7.01 2.98 -7.87
C TRP A 103 -8.38 3.48 -8.32
N LEU A 104 -9.18 4.05 -7.43
CA LEU A 104 -10.49 4.63 -7.78
C LEU A 104 -10.33 5.84 -8.70
N VAL A 105 -9.35 6.71 -8.45
CA VAL A 105 -8.99 7.80 -9.36
C VAL A 105 -8.56 7.24 -10.71
N PHE A 106 -7.67 6.25 -10.72
CA PHE A 106 -7.24 5.61 -11.97
C PHE A 106 -8.43 5.05 -12.76
N ALA A 107 -9.32 4.30 -12.11
CA ALA A 107 -10.48 3.69 -12.75
C ALA A 107 -11.56 4.68 -13.23
N LEU A 108 -11.61 5.90 -12.68
CA LEU A 108 -12.61 6.91 -13.06
C LEU A 108 -12.12 7.83 -14.19
N PHE A 109 -10.81 8.03 -14.32
CA PHE A 109 -10.23 9.02 -15.23
C PHE A 109 -9.47 8.40 -16.42
N HIS A 110 -9.25 7.08 -16.41
CA HIS A 110 -8.69 6.31 -17.52
C HIS A 110 -9.71 5.28 -18.04
#